data_AF-A0A8C7XTW9-F1
#
_entry.id   AF-A0A8C7XTW9-F1
#
_cell.length_a   1.000
_cell.length_b   1.000
_cell.length_c   1.000
_cell.angle_alpha   90.00
_cell.angle_beta   90.00
_cell.angle_gamma   90.00
#
_symmetry.space_group_name_H-M   'P 1'
#
loop_
_entity.id
_entity.type
_entity.pdbx_description
1 polymer ?
#
loop_
_entity_poly.entity_id
_entity_poly.type
_entity_poly.pdbx_seq_one_letter_code
_entity_poly.pdbx_strand_id
1 'polypeptide(L)'
;KILSQSQVEDQIIINIMEWLSLKITFLHGMHYGQCWCCFQTFFVCFLSFSFFKLFSTDPLFNCFLSILCSFGHQDAITGLDSLSRERCVTAGGRDGTVRVWKIAEESQLVFHGHEGSIDCIQLINEEHMITGADDGSVSLWSVNKKKPLSTVKQAHGCHGDAGLEQPHWVSSVAALQNSDTVASGSHNSQVNVWKCGQHYRGLELLFSVPVSGFVNDLKFSSSGHFLVAGVGQEHRLGRWWRLKEAKNGIFIIPLKRKPNSEEPKTTQ
;
A
#
# COMPACT_ATOMS: atom_id res chain seq x y z
N LYS A 1 11.56 30.28 23.77
CA LYS A 1 12.53 29.50 22.95
C LYS A 1 12.02 29.55 21.52
N ILE A 2 12.74 30.25 20.64
CA ILE A 2 12.40 30.35 19.22
C ILE A 2 12.76 29.00 18.60
N LEU A 3 11.77 28.25 18.12
CA LEU A 3 11.97 26.97 17.45
C LEU A 3 12.37 27.24 16.00
N SER A 4 13.34 26.47 15.50
CA SER A 4 13.82 26.55 14.13
C SER A 4 12.75 26.08 13.13
N GLN A 5 12.78 26.65 11.93
CA GLN A 5 11.81 26.46 10.85
C GLN A 5 11.53 24.98 10.49
N SER A 6 12.52 24.10 10.67
CA SER A 6 12.38 22.65 10.44
C SER A 6 11.50 21.92 11.45
N GLN A 7 11.35 22.43 12.68
CA GLN A 7 10.53 21.80 13.73
C GLN A 7 9.05 22.17 13.62
N VAL A 8 8.72 23.20 12.84
CA VAL A 8 7.34 23.64 12.60
C VAL A 8 6.71 22.85 11.43
N GLU A 9 7.51 22.46 10.44
CA GLU A 9 7.05 21.66 9.28
C GLU A 9 6.60 20.25 9.69
N ASP A 10 7.35 19.59 10.58
CA ASP A 10 7.01 18.25 11.07
C ASP A 10 5.71 18.24 11.91
N GLN A 11 5.45 19.31 12.67
CA GLN A 11 4.24 19.42 13.49
C GLN A 11 2.99 19.76 12.66
N ILE A 12 3.14 20.41 11.51
CA ILE A 12 2.04 20.75 10.60
C ILE A 12 1.64 19.53 9.75
N ILE A 13 2.60 18.73 9.29
CA ILE A 13 2.31 17.51 8.52
C ILE A 13 1.57 16.46 9.36
N ILE A 14 1.94 16.31 10.64
CA ILE A 14 1.24 15.40 11.56
C ILE A 14 -0.20 15.86 11.82
N ASN A 15 -0.42 17.16 11.99
CA ASN A 15 -1.77 17.72 12.17
C ASN A 15 -2.64 17.61 10.89
N ILE A 16 -2.06 17.69 9.69
CA ILE A 16 -2.79 17.55 8.41
C ILE A 16 -3.22 16.09 8.19
N MET A 17 -2.40 15.12 8.59
CA MET A 17 -2.72 13.69 8.49
C MET A 17 -3.81 13.27 9.50
N GLU A 18 -3.80 13.82 10.72
CA GLU A 18 -4.90 13.64 11.68
C GLU A 18 -6.21 14.31 11.20
N TRP A 19 -6.13 15.43 10.49
CA TRP A 19 -7.31 16.15 9.98
C TRP A 19 -7.96 15.50 8.74
N LEU A 20 -7.16 14.91 7.85
CA LEU A 20 -7.64 14.12 6.70
C LEU A 20 -8.32 12.82 7.13
N SER A 21 -7.87 12.21 8.23
CA SER A 21 -8.47 10.98 8.78
C SER A 21 -9.86 11.22 9.38
N LEU A 22 -10.09 12.37 10.04
CA LEU A 22 -11.36 12.66 10.74
C LEU A 22 -12.54 12.99 9.81
N LYS A 23 -12.30 13.52 8.60
CA LYS A 23 -13.39 13.96 7.69
C LYS A 23 -13.98 12.86 6.82
N ILE A 24 -13.21 11.80 6.53
CA ILE A 24 -13.69 10.65 5.75
C ILE A 24 -14.79 9.88 6.52
N THR A 25 -14.81 10.00 7.85
CA THR A 25 -15.81 9.36 8.72
C THR A 25 -17.18 10.04 8.70
N PHE A 26 -17.28 11.33 8.31
CA PHE A 26 -18.53 12.10 8.45
C PHE A 26 -19.48 12.00 7.24
N LEU A 27 -19.01 11.53 6.09
CA LEU A 27 -19.78 11.50 4.83
C LEU A 27 -20.54 10.20 4.56
N HIS A 28 -20.42 9.18 5.41
CA HIS A 28 -21.04 7.86 5.20
C HIS A 28 -22.45 7.71 5.81
N GLY A 29 -23.08 8.80 6.24
CA GLY A 29 -24.35 8.77 6.94
C GLY A 29 -25.52 9.38 6.19
N MET A 30 -25.81 9.03 4.92
CA MET A 30 -27.13 9.30 4.31
C MET A 30 -27.53 8.25 3.27
N HIS A 31 -28.79 7.81 3.35
CA HIS A 31 -29.40 6.73 2.59
C HIS A 31 -30.25 7.26 1.42
N TYR A 32 -30.27 6.48 0.33
CA TYR A 32 -31.21 6.40 -0.80
C TYR A 32 -31.42 7.59 -1.76
N GLY A 33 -31.41 7.26 -3.06
CA GLY A 33 -32.27 7.89 -4.07
C GLY A 33 -31.54 8.52 -5.25
N GLN A 34 -31.28 7.70 -6.29
CA GLN A 34 -31.10 8.03 -7.71
C GLN A 34 -30.26 9.27 -8.13
N CYS A 35 -29.28 9.01 -9.00
CA CYS A 35 -28.50 9.98 -9.78
C CYS A 35 -27.60 10.95 -8.98
N TRP A 36 -26.51 10.43 -8.39
CA TRP A 36 -25.50 11.26 -7.68
C TRP A 36 -24.02 10.94 -7.99
N CYS A 37 -23.69 10.08 -8.96
CA CYS A 37 -22.28 9.79 -9.30
C CYS A 37 -21.49 11.00 -9.86
N CYS A 38 -22.16 11.99 -10.47
CA CYS A 38 -21.46 13.15 -11.05
C CYS A 38 -21.22 14.32 -10.07
N PHE A 39 -21.94 14.40 -8.95
CA PHE A 39 -21.86 15.58 -8.07
C PHE A 39 -20.91 15.41 -6.89
N GLN A 40 -20.66 14.18 -6.42
CA GLN A 40 -19.77 13.92 -5.30
C GLN A 40 -18.30 14.22 -5.64
N THR A 41 -17.88 13.95 -6.89
CA THR A 41 -16.52 14.20 -7.39
C THR A 41 -16.21 15.68 -7.54
N PHE A 42 -17.24 16.52 -7.74
CA PHE A 42 -17.08 17.98 -7.87
C PHE A 42 -17.01 18.70 -6.52
N PHE A 43 -17.79 18.26 -5.52
CA PHE A 43 -17.95 19.01 -4.27
C PHE A 43 -16.87 18.73 -3.21
N VAL A 44 -16.32 17.50 -3.17
CA VAL A 44 -15.16 17.19 -2.30
C VAL A 44 -13.91 17.94 -2.80
N CYS A 45 -13.81 18.14 -4.11
CA CYS A 45 -12.76 18.95 -4.73
C CYS A 45 -12.92 20.44 -4.35
N PHE A 46 -14.08 21.07 -4.61
CA PHE A 46 -14.22 22.53 -4.54
C PHE A 46 -13.99 23.15 -3.14
N LEU A 47 -14.27 22.44 -2.04
CA LEU A 47 -14.03 22.96 -0.68
C LEU A 47 -12.58 22.84 -0.21
N SER A 48 -11.72 22.14 -0.96
CA SER A 48 -10.27 22.18 -0.79
C SER A 48 -9.61 23.29 -1.61
N PHE A 49 -10.34 23.91 -2.55
CA PHE A 49 -9.76 24.75 -3.61
C PHE A 49 -9.50 26.22 -3.26
N SER A 50 -9.93 26.73 -2.10
CA SER A 50 -9.65 28.13 -1.74
C SER A 50 -8.33 28.36 -0.99
N PHE A 51 -7.66 27.31 -0.51
CA PHE A 51 -6.44 27.45 0.30
C PHE A 51 -5.15 26.98 -0.40
N PHE A 52 -5.25 26.16 -1.46
CA PHE A 52 -4.11 25.55 -2.14
C PHE A 52 -3.56 26.37 -3.33
N LYS A 53 -3.78 27.69 -3.34
CA LYS A 53 -3.27 28.57 -4.41
C LYS A 53 -1.84 29.07 -4.18
N LEU A 54 -1.16 28.61 -3.13
CA LEU A 54 0.19 29.05 -2.77
C LEU A 54 0.96 27.84 -2.22
N PHE A 55 2.05 27.46 -2.92
CA PHE A 55 2.98 26.34 -2.62
C PHE A 55 2.36 24.96 -2.91
N SER A 56 2.91 24.02 -3.70
CA SER A 56 4.30 23.61 -3.92
C SER A 56 4.39 22.78 -5.22
N THR A 57 5.59 22.71 -5.81
CA THR A 57 5.98 21.84 -6.93
C THR A 57 6.13 20.38 -6.50
N ASP A 58 5.07 19.77 -5.97
CA ASP A 58 5.14 18.40 -5.45
C ASP A 58 4.91 17.39 -6.60
N PRO A 59 5.83 16.41 -6.82
CA PRO A 59 5.67 15.38 -7.83
C PRO A 59 4.38 14.58 -7.64
N LEU A 60 4.00 14.29 -6.39
CA LEU A 60 2.76 13.60 -6.04
C LEU A 60 1.50 14.38 -6.44
N PHE A 61 1.52 15.72 -6.38
CA PHE A 61 0.40 16.57 -6.77
C PHE A 61 0.21 16.58 -8.30
N ASN A 62 1.32 16.67 -9.05
CA ASN A 62 1.30 16.56 -10.51
C ASN A 62 0.89 15.14 -10.97
N CYS A 63 1.36 14.09 -10.28
CA CYS A 63 0.91 12.71 -10.50
C CYS A 63 -0.60 12.58 -10.28
N PHE A 64 -1.11 13.09 -9.16
CA PHE A 64 -2.53 12.99 -8.80
C PHE A 64 -3.43 13.74 -9.80
N LEU A 65 -3.05 14.95 -10.20
CA LEU A 65 -3.77 15.75 -11.20
C LEU A 65 -3.73 15.12 -12.60
N SER A 66 -2.61 14.51 -13.00
CA SER A 66 -2.44 13.83 -14.28
C SER A 66 -3.23 12.51 -14.36
N ILE A 67 -3.28 11.72 -13.28
CA ILE A 67 -4.06 10.46 -13.22
C ILE A 67 -5.56 10.74 -13.23
N LEU A 68 -6.02 11.79 -12.52
CA LEU A 68 -7.42 12.23 -12.58
C LEU A 68 -7.86 12.67 -13.99
N CYS A 69 -6.90 13.11 -14.82
CA CYS A 69 -7.14 13.47 -16.22
C CYS A 69 -6.93 12.30 -17.21
N SER A 70 -6.22 11.25 -16.78
CA SER A 70 -5.86 10.09 -17.61
C SER A 70 -6.87 8.95 -17.41
N PHE A 71 -7.79 8.81 -18.38
CA PHE A 71 -8.70 7.68 -18.42
C PHE A 71 -7.93 6.36 -18.69
N GLY A 72 -8.24 5.31 -17.93
CA GLY A 72 -7.66 3.99 -18.22
C GLY A 72 -8.25 2.85 -17.39
N HIS A 73 -8.21 2.98 -16.06
CA HIS A 73 -8.78 1.99 -15.16
C HIS A 73 -10.28 1.81 -15.42
N GLN A 74 -10.76 0.57 -15.30
CA GLN A 74 -12.16 0.21 -15.58
C GLN A 74 -13.02 0.19 -14.30
N ASP A 75 -12.38 0.21 -13.13
CA ASP A 75 -13.03 0.28 -11.82
C ASP A 75 -12.25 1.22 -10.89
N ALA A 76 -12.71 1.36 -9.65
CA ALA A 76 -12.09 2.18 -8.62
C ALA A 76 -10.66 1.73 -8.31
N ILE A 77 -9.75 2.71 -8.29
CA ILE A 77 -8.35 2.52 -7.94
C ILE A 77 -8.24 2.31 -6.44
N THR A 78 -7.58 1.24 -6.02
CA THR A 78 -7.45 0.81 -4.62
C THR A 78 -6.12 1.20 -3.99
N GLY A 79 -5.10 1.44 -4.80
CA GLY A 79 -3.77 1.80 -4.34
C GLY A 79 -2.96 2.54 -5.41
N LEU A 80 -2.06 3.39 -4.95
CA LEU A 80 -1.16 4.19 -5.76
C LEU A 80 0.19 4.30 -5.06
N ASP A 81 1.28 4.21 -5.83
CA ASP A 81 2.61 4.51 -5.32
C ASP A 81 3.48 5.19 -6.39
N SER A 82 4.50 5.92 -5.94
CA SER A 82 5.48 6.58 -6.80
C SER A 82 6.82 6.73 -6.09
N LEU A 83 7.91 6.72 -6.86
CA LEU A 83 9.26 6.96 -6.35
C LEU A 83 9.82 8.26 -6.96
N SER A 84 11.09 8.25 -7.36
CA SER A 84 11.83 9.44 -7.75
C SER A 84 11.61 9.82 -9.21
N ARG A 85 11.28 8.86 -10.07
CA ARG A 85 10.95 9.12 -11.48
C ARG A 85 9.55 9.72 -11.59
N GLU A 86 9.31 10.43 -12.69
CA GLU A 86 7.96 10.89 -13.11
C GLU A 86 7.11 9.72 -13.63
N ARG A 87 6.99 8.70 -12.78
CA ARG A 87 6.22 7.48 -12.99
C ARG A 87 5.49 7.16 -11.70
N CYS A 88 4.28 6.69 -11.86
CA CYS A 88 3.50 6.16 -10.74
C CYS A 88 2.92 4.80 -11.14
N VAL A 89 2.61 4.02 -10.13
CA VAL A 89 1.99 2.71 -10.27
C VAL A 89 0.65 2.72 -9.56
N THR A 90 -0.33 2.04 -10.13
CA THR A 90 -1.68 1.97 -9.59
C THR A 90 -2.18 0.53 -9.60
N ALA A 91 -2.91 0.18 -8.54
CA ALA A 91 -3.69 -1.04 -8.45
C ALA A 91 -5.15 -0.72 -8.80
N GLY A 92 -5.69 -1.42 -9.79
CA GLY A 92 -7.04 -1.16 -10.29
C GLY A 92 -8.15 -1.97 -9.62
N GLY A 93 -7.89 -2.53 -8.42
CA GLY A 93 -8.92 -3.24 -7.67
C GLY A 93 -9.50 -4.40 -8.48
N ARG A 94 -10.83 -4.34 -8.66
CA ARG A 94 -11.63 -5.33 -9.39
C ARG A 94 -11.35 -5.41 -10.88
N ASP A 95 -10.68 -4.42 -11.48
CA ASP A 95 -10.26 -4.53 -12.87
C ASP A 95 -9.13 -5.56 -13.07
N GLY A 96 -8.50 -6.01 -11.97
CA GLY A 96 -7.45 -7.02 -11.98
C GLY A 96 -6.15 -6.55 -12.67
N THR A 97 -6.02 -5.24 -12.92
CA THR A 97 -4.88 -4.65 -13.62
C THR A 97 -3.98 -3.88 -12.68
N VAL A 98 -2.67 -4.05 -12.88
CA VAL A 98 -1.67 -3.11 -12.39
C VAL A 98 -1.30 -2.21 -13.56
N ARG A 99 -1.23 -0.91 -13.33
CA ARG A 99 -0.81 0.04 -14.37
C ARG A 99 0.40 0.82 -13.93
N VAL A 100 1.32 1.02 -14.86
CA VAL A 100 2.47 1.91 -14.69
C VAL A 100 2.26 3.08 -15.64
N TRP A 101 2.16 4.27 -15.06
CA TRP A 101 1.96 5.52 -15.79
C TRP A 101 3.30 6.19 -15.98
N LYS A 102 3.56 6.61 -17.21
CA LYS A 102 4.71 7.44 -17.56
C LYS A 102 4.22 8.83 -17.89
N ILE A 103 4.38 9.74 -16.95
CA ILE A 103 3.69 11.04 -16.96
C ILE A 103 4.24 11.91 -18.09
N ALA A 104 5.56 12.00 -18.21
CA ALA A 104 6.22 12.75 -19.27
C ALA A 104 5.94 12.22 -20.69
N GLU A 105 5.63 10.92 -20.82
CA GLU A 105 5.34 10.28 -22.11
C GLU A 105 3.82 10.20 -22.39
N GLU A 106 2.97 10.65 -21.45
CA GLU A 106 1.51 10.47 -21.48
C GLU A 106 1.08 9.03 -21.84
N SER A 107 1.86 8.05 -21.39
CA SER A 107 1.66 6.65 -21.76
C SER A 107 1.45 5.76 -20.55
N GLN A 108 0.80 4.62 -20.78
CA GLN A 108 0.52 3.63 -19.74
C GLN A 108 0.94 2.23 -20.19
N LEU A 109 1.48 1.48 -19.24
CA LEU A 109 1.71 0.04 -19.37
C LEU A 109 0.69 -0.69 -18.52
N VAL A 110 0.03 -1.68 -19.10
CA VAL A 110 -1.01 -2.47 -18.42
C VAL A 110 -0.50 -3.89 -18.20
N PHE A 111 -0.56 -4.32 -16.95
CA PHE A 111 -0.12 -5.62 -16.47
C PHE A 111 -1.34 -6.42 -16.01
N HIS A 112 -1.40 -7.68 -16.43
CA HIS A 112 -2.49 -8.60 -16.09
C HIS A 112 -1.87 -9.85 -15.46
N GLY A 113 -2.45 -10.34 -14.36
CA GLY A 113 -1.95 -11.56 -13.74
C GLY A 113 -2.49 -11.91 -12.36
N HIS A 114 -3.23 -11.02 -11.69
CA HIS A 114 -4.03 -11.42 -10.54
C HIS A 114 -5.36 -12.04 -11.02
N GLU A 115 -5.82 -13.05 -10.28
CA GLU A 115 -7.11 -13.71 -10.53
C GLU A 115 -8.25 -12.97 -9.79
N GLY A 116 -7.92 -12.21 -8.74
CA GLY A 116 -8.86 -11.41 -7.94
C GLY A 116 -8.62 -9.89 -7.95
N SER A 117 -9.30 -9.18 -7.05
CA SER A 117 -9.16 -7.73 -6.84
C SER A 117 -7.78 -7.41 -6.27
N ILE A 118 -7.07 -6.47 -6.89
CA ILE A 118 -5.78 -5.99 -6.39
C ILE A 118 -6.04 -4.85 -5.43
N ASP A 119 -5.86 -5.06 -4.14
CA ASP A 119 -6.27 -4.08 -3.13
C ASP A 119 -5.12 -3.19 -2.66
N CYS A 120 -3.86 -3.61 -2.85
CA CYS A 120 -2.71 -2.85 -2.40
C CYS A 120 -1.50 -3.03 -3.33
N ILE A 121 -0.66 -1.99 -3.40
CA ILE A 121 0.54 -1.93 -4.24
C ILE A 121 1.62 -1.09 -3.54
N GLN A 122 2.88 -1.48 -3.71
CA GLN A 122 4.02 -0.68 -3.30
C GLN A 122 5.25 -0.96 -4.19
N LEU A 123 6.02 0.07 -4.49
CA LEU A 123 7.29 -0.02 -5.21
C LEU A 123 8.41 -0.45 -4.25
N ILE A 124 9.20 -1.42 -4.69
CA ILE A 124 10.46 -1.80 -4.03
C ILE A 124 11.58 -0.91 -4.54
N ASN A 125 11.63 -0.73 -5.85
CA ASN A 125 12.57 0.13 -6.56
C ASN A 125 11.90 0.63 -7.86
N GLU A 126 12.61 1.39 -8.67
CA GLU A 126 12.08 2.00 -9.91
C GLU A 126 11.64 0.99 -11.00
N GLU A 127 11.96 -0.28 -10.84
CA GLU A 127 11.70 -1.35 -11.81
C GLU A 127 10.84 -2.49 -11.26
N HIS A 128 10.70 -2.60 -9.95
CA HIS A 128 10.06 -3.72 -9.26
C HIS A 128 9.03 -3.22 -8.25
N MET A 129 7.88 -3.88 -8.24
CA MET A 129 6.75 -3.57 -7.37
C MET A 129 6.14 -4.84 -6.80
N ILE A 130 5.52 -4.71 -5.64
CA ILE A 130 4.77 -5.76 -4.98
C ILE A 130 3.30 -5.38 -4.91
N THR A 131 2.43 -6.36 -5.08
CA THR A 131 0.99 -6.19 -4.97
C THR A 131 0.38 -7.29 -4.10
N GLY A 132 -0.71 -6.96 -3.44
CA GLY A 132 -1.53 -7.88 -2.68
C GLY A 132 -2.96 -7.88 -3.21
N ALA A 133 -3.55 -9.06 -3.32
CA ALA A 133 -4.90 -9.26 -3.83
C ALA A 133 -5.83 -9.93 -2.81
N ASP A 134 -7.13 -9.86 -3.09
CA ASP A 134 -8.20 -10.44 -2.28
C ASP A 134 -8.22 -11.98 -2.31
N ASP A 135 -7.71 -12.59 -3.38
CA ASP A 135 -7.44 -14.03 -3.52
C ASP A 135 -6.31 -14.53 -2.60
N GLY A 136 -5.76 -13.66 -1.75
CA GLY A 136 -4.65 -13.96 -0.84
C GLY A 136 -3.31 -14.13 -1.53
N SER A 137 -3.20 -13.77 -2.81
CA SER A 137 -1.95 -13.80 -3.54
C SER A 137 -1.12 -12.53 -3.31
N VAL A 138 0.18 -12.74 -3.15
CA VAL A 138 1.19 -11.67 -3.17
C VAL A 138 2.03 -11.86 -4.43
N SER A 139 2.04 -10.86 -5.30
CA SER A 139 2.75 -10.93 -6.57
C SER A 139 3.85 -9.89 -6.65
N LEU A 140 4.97 -10.31 -7.22
CA LEU A 140 6.14 -9.50 -7.48
C LEU A 140 6.21 -9.23 -8.98
N TRP A 141 6.35 -7.98 -9.36
CA TRP A 141 6.28 -7.54 -10.74
C TRP A 141 7.56 -6.84 -11.15
N SER A 142 7.83 -6.85 -12.45
CA SER A 142 8.83 -5.99 -13.07
C SER A 142 8.17 -5.15 -14.14
N VAL A 143 8.52 -3.88 -14.23
CA VAL A 143 8.04 -2.96 -15.27
C VAL A 143 8.36 -3.48 -16.68
N ASN A 144 9.42 -4.29 -16.82
CA ASN A 144 9.87 -4.83 -18.10
C ASN A 144 9.11 -6.10 -18.53
N LYS A 145 8.26 -6.69 -17.68
CA LYS A 145 7.51 -7.91 -17.99
C LYS A 145 6.03 -7.76 -17.67
N LYS A 146 5.17 -8.03 -18.67
CA LYS A 146 3.71 -7.93 -18.52
C LYS A 146 3.09 -8.93 -17.53
N LYS A 147 3.77 -10.04 -17.26
CA LYS A 147 3.36 -11.08 -16.30
C LYS A 147 4.15 -10.94 -15.00
N PRO A 148 3.58 -11.36 -13.85
CA PRO A 148 4.30 -11.32 -12.58
C PRO A 148 5.56 -12.20 -12.65
N LEU A 149 6.63 -11.76 -11.98
CA LEU A 149 7.89 -12.51 -11.85
C LEU A 149 7.72 -13.70 -10.92
N SER A 150 6.99 -13.49 -9.83
CA SER A 150 6.71 -14.49 -8.81
C SER A 150 5.35 -14.18 -8.19
N THR A 151 4.55 -15.22 -7.95
CA THR A 151 3.27 -15.12 -7.26
C THR A 151 3.23 -16.18 -6.18
N VAL A 152 3.05 -15.74 -4.93
CA VAL A 152 2.80 -16.64 -3.80
C VAL A 152 1.30 -16.66 -3.59
N LYS A 153 0.66 -17.79 -3.90
CA LYS A 153 -0.77 -18.01 -3.60
C LYS A 153 -0.93 -18.29 -2.10
N GLN A 154 -2.06 -17.88 -1.52
CA GLN A 154 -2.40 -18.12 -0.10
C GLN A 154 -1.31 -17.65 0.87
N ALA A 155 -0.77 -16.44 0.66
CA ALA A 155 0.35 -15.90 1.42
C ALA A 155 0.09 -15.79 2.93
N HIS A 156 -1.18 -15.74 3.34
CA HIS A 156 -1.63 -15.70 4.73
C HIS A 156 -2.42 -16.95 5.16
N GLY A 157 -2.40 -18.01 4.36
CA GLY A 157 -3.17 -19.24 4.57
C GLY A 157 -4.63 -19.12 4.15
N CYS A 158 -5.42 -20.11 4.57
CA CYS A 158 -6.84 -20.24 4.26
C CYS A 158 -7.68 -20.47 5.52
N HIS A 159 -8.97 -20.17 5.41
CA HIS A 159 -9.98 -20.43 6.43
C HIS A 159 -11.20 -21.10 5.80
N GLY A 160 -11.98 -21.83 6.60
CA GLY A 160 -13.18 -22.54 6.16
C GLY A 160 -13.04 -24.06 6.26
N ASP A 161 -14.10 -24.76 5.85
CA ASP A 161 -14.17 -26.21 5.89
C ASP A 161 -13.42 -26.85 4.72
N ALA A 162 -12.97 -28.10 4.90
CA ALA A 162 -12.22 -28.84 3.90
C ALA A 162 -12.98 -28.90 2.56
N GLY A 163 -12.39 -28.31 1.51
CA GLY A 163 -12.96 -28.24 0.15
C GLY A 163 -13.72 -26.94 -0.17
N LEU A 164 -13.98 -26.07 0.82
CA LEU A 164 -14.54 -24.72 0.65
C LEU A 164 -13.64 -23.65 1.27
N GLU A 165 -12.33 -23.93 1.29
CA GLU A 165 -11.31 -23.06 1.87
C GLU A 165 -11.22 -21.74 1.10
N GLN A 166 -11.33 -20.63 1.84
CA GLN A 166 -11.14 -19.29 1.32
C GLN A 166 -9.79 -18.72 1.78
N PRO A 167 -8.99 -18.16 0.88
CA PRO A 167 -7.74 -17.52 1.25
C PRO A 167 -8.01 -16.28 2.12
N HIS A 168 -7.10 -16.01 3.04
CA HIS A 168 -7.09 -14.71 3.71
C HIS A 168 -6.59 -13.64 2.73
N TRP A 169 -7.43 -12.66 2.41
CA TRP A 169 -7.05 -11.55 1.53
C TRP A 169 -5.90 -10.72 2.09
N VAL A 170 -5.13 -10.11 1.19
CA VAL A 170 -4.03 -9.21 1.57
C VAL A 170 -4.56 -7.78 1.64
N SER A 171 -4.63 -7.22 2.85
CA SER A 171 -5.17 -5.87 3.08
C SER A 171 -4.11 -4.78 2.94
N SER A 172 -2.85 -5.09 3.20
CA SER A 172 -1.74 -4.16 3.06
C SER A 172 -0.45 -4.86 2.67
N VAL A 173 0.39 -4.14 1.93
CA VAL A 173 1.75 -4.55 1.60
C VAL A 173 2.70 -3.41 1.89
N ALA A 174 3.93 -3.74 2.27
CA ALA A 174 5.01 -2.79 2.41
C ALA A 174 6.29 -3.32 1.78
N ALA A 175 7.09 -2.42 1.25
CA ALA A 175 8.39 -2.71 0.70
C ALA A 175 9.42 -1.78 1.32
N LEU A 176 10.55 -2.33 1.76
CA LEU A 176 11.68 -1.51 2.15
C LEU A 176 12.42 -1.10 0.88
N GLN A 177 12.51 0.20 0.65
CA GLN A 177 13.05 0.78 -0.59
C GLN A 177 14.46 0.28 -0.89
N ASN A 178 14.71 -0.07 -2.16
CA ASN A 178 15.98 -0.57 -2.68
C ASN A 178 16.55 -1.78 -1.91
N SER A 179 15.69 -2.55 -1.26
CA SER A 179 16.06 -3.77 -0.55
C SER A 179 15.37 -5.01 -1.14
N ASP A 180 15.67 -6.16 -0.57
CA ASP A 180 15.01 -7.44 -0.84
C ASP A 180 13.93 -7.76 0.21
N THR A 181 13.59 -6.84 1.11
CA THR A 181 12.64 -7.12 2.20
C THR A 181 11.28 -6.49 1.92
N VAL A 182 10.23 -7.32 2.04
CA VAL A 182 8.83 -6.90 1.87
C VAL A 182 7.98 -7.45 3.01
N ALA A 183 6.85 -6.84 3.30
CA ALA A 183 5.89 -7.29 4.29
C ALA A 183 4.48 -7.31 3.71
N SER A 184 3.66 -8.24 4.19
CA SER A 184 2.25 -8.33 3.87
C SER A 184 1.43 -8.46 5.15
N GLY A 185 0.27 -7.82 5.13
CA GLY A 185 -0.68 -7.77 6.22
C GLY A 185 -2.04 -8.30 5.77
N SER A 186 -2.68 -9.04 6.65
CA SER A 186 -4.03 -9.58 6.46
C SER A 186 -4.81 -9.46 7.78
N HIS A 187 -5.86 -10.26 7.94
CA HIS A 187 -6.66 -10.39 9.15
C HIS A 187 -6.44 -11.73 9.88
N ASN A 188 -5.48 -12.56 9.43
CA ASN A 188 -5.09 -13.82 10.05
C ASN A 188 -4.30 -13.66 11.37
N SER A 189 -4.34 -12.46 11.96
CA SER A 189 -3.60 -12.07 13.16
C SER A 189 -2.07 -12.17 13.04
N GLN A 190 -1.53 -12.13 11.82
CA GLN A 190 -0.09 -12.17 11.55
C GLN A 190 0.30 -11.18 10.45
N VAL A 191 1.47 -10.58 10.61
CA VAL A 191 2.18 -9.84 9.56
C VAL A 191 3.31 -10.72 9.07
N ASN A 192 3.32 -11.04 7.77
CA ASN A 192 4.35 -11.88 7.18
C ASN A 192 5.43 -10.98 6.57
N VAL A 193 6.69 -11.25 6.91
CA VAL A 193 7.85 -10.58 6.31
C VAL A 193 8.53 -11.57 5.37
N TRP A 194 8.79 -11.12 4.15
CA TRP A 194 9.32 -11.93 3.07
C TRP A 194 10.64 -11.35 2.57
N LYS A 195 11.47 -12.25 2.03
CA LYS A 195 12.67 -11.94 1.28
C LYS A 195 12.41 -12.19 -0.20
N CYS A 196 12.74 -11.21 -1.03
CA CYS A 196 12.80 -11.36 -2.45
C CYS A 196 14.03 -12.20 -2.82
N GLY A 197 13.82 -13.27 -3.58
CA GLY A 197 14.90 -14.08 -4.14
C GLY A 197 15.76 -13.29 -5.13
N GLN A 198 16.83 -13.91 -5.60
CA GLN A 198 17.72 -13.27 -6.57
C GLN A 198 16.95 -12.80 -7.82
N HIS A 199 17.25 -11.58 -8.26
CA HIS A 199 16.56 -10.92 -9.38
C HIS A 199 15.03 -10.88 -9.25
N TYR A 200 14.51 -10.86 -8.01
CA TYR A 200 13.07 -10.77 -7.75
C TYR A 200 12.26 -11.94 -8.38
N ARG A 201 12.88 -13.12 -8.52
CA ARG A 201 12.26 -14.34 -9.11
C ARG A 201 11.70 -15.33 -8.09
N GLY A 202 11.47 -14.89 -6.87
CA GLY A 202 10.91 -15.70 -5.80
C GLY A 202 10.59 -14.83 -4.59
N LEU A 203 9.68 -15.30 -3.75
CA LEU A 203 9.36 -14.72 -2.46
C LEU A 203 9.45 -15.82 -1.41
N GLU A 204 10.36 -15.65 -0.46
CA GLU A 204 10.61 -16.59 0.63
C GLU A 204 10.12 -15.96 1.94
N LEU A 205 9.34 -16.71 2.73
CA LEU A 205 8.89 -16.24 4.04
C LEU A 205 10.07 -16.22 5.02
N LEU A 206 10.38 -15.06 5.60
CA LEU A 206 11.43 -14.93 6.62
C LEU A 206 10.91 -15.26 8.01
N PHE A 207 9.85 -14.56 8.43
CA PHE A 207 9.19 -14.75 9.71
C PHE A 207 7.81 -14.09 9.72
N SER A 208 6.97 -14.55 10.65
CA SER A 208 5.64 -14.00 10.89
C SER A 208 5.60 -13.32 12.26
N VAL A 209 5.07 -12.11 12.32
CA VAL A 209 4.91 -11.33 13.55
C VAL A 209 3.44 -11.38 13.99
N PRO A 210 3.13 -11.86 15.20
CA PRO A 210 1.75 -11.94 15.67
C PRO A 210 1.21 -10.53 15.96
N VAL A 211 0.17 -10.15 15.23
CA VAL A 211 -0.51 -8.85 15.35
C VAL A 211 -2.01 -9.08 15.15
N SER A 212 -2.79 -9.05 16.23
CA SER A 212 -4.22 -9.35 16.21
C SER A 212 -5.05 -8.21 15.62
N GLY A 213 -5.78 -8.48 14.54
CA GLY A 213 -6.70 -7.54 13.90
C GLY A 213 -6.51 -7.43 12.40
N PHE A 214 -7.21 -6.48 11.78
CA PHE A 214 -7.02 -6.13 10.38
C PHE A 214 -5.79 -5.24 10.25
N VAL A 215 -4.78 -5.70 9.52
CA VAL A 215 -3.61 -4.89 9.19
C VAL A 215 -3.95 -4.00 7.99
N ASN A 216 -4.47 -2.81 8.28
CA ASN A 216 -5.01 -1.88 7.29
C ASN A 216 -3.92 -1.11 6.53
N ASP A 217 -2.77 -0.89 7.15
CA ASP A 217 -1.61 -0.25 6.52
C ASP A 217 -0.30 -0.78 7.11
N LEU A 218 0.74 -0.81 6.28
CA LEU A 218 2.10 -1.24 6.63
C LEU A 218 3.10 -0.28 5.99
N LYS A 219 4.06 0.21 6.79
CA LYS A 219 5.16 1.05 6.28
C LYS A 219 6.47 0.75 6.99
N PHE A 220 7.52 0.52 6.21
CA PHE A 220 8.88 0.42 6.74
C PHE A 220 9.44 1.82 7.04
N SER A 221 10.27 1.91 8.07
CA SER A 221 11.16 3.05 8.24
C SER A 221 12.15 3.12 7.08
N SER A 222 12.52 4.33 6.64
CA SER A 222 13.60 4.55 5.67
C SER A 222 14.94 3.94 6.12
N SER A 223 15.15 3.83 7.45
CA SER A 223 16.32 3.17 8.03
C SER A 223 16.27 1.63 7.97
N GLY A 224 15.09 1.06 7.78
CA GLY A 224 14.85 -0.39 7.87
C GLY A 224 14.91 -0.97 9.29
N HIS A 225 14.97 -0.14 10.34
CA HIS A 225 15.04 -0.60 11.74
C HIS A 225 13.70 -0.97 12.36
N PHE A 226 12.59 -0.51 11.80
CA PHE A 226 11.26 -0.85 12.29
C PHE A 226 10.24 -0.85 11.16
N LEU A 227 9.19 -1.63 11.35
CA LEU A 227 7.99 -1.69 10.53
C LEU A 227 6.82 -1.15 11.37
N VAL A 228 6.02 -0.28 10.80
CA VAL A 228 4.81 0.25 11.45
C VAL A 228 3.60 -0.43 10.83
N ALA A 229 2.72 -0.98 11.67
CA ALA A 229 1.46 -1.60 11.28
C ALA A 229 0.29 -0.81 11.86
N GLY A 230 -0.59 -0.30 10.99
CA GLY A 230 -1.86 0.30 11.37
C GLY A 230 -2.91 -0.80 11.49
N VAL A 231 -3.35 -1.07 12.71
CA VAL A 231 -4.26 -2.20 13.01
C VAL A 231 -5.62 -1.67 13.44
N GLY A 232 -6.67 -2.29 12.89
CA GLY A 232 -8.05 -1.98 13.22
C GLY A 232 -8.89 -3.21 13.58
N GLN A 233 -10.01 -2.97 14.23
CA GLN A 233 -11.08 -3.95 14.44
C GLN A 233 -11.83 -4.28 13.15
N GLU A 234 -11.84 -3.36 12.19
CA GLU A 234 -12.58 -3.44 10.95
C GLU A 234 -11.64 -3.15 9.76
N HIS A 235 -12.06 -3.58 8.58
CA HIS A 235 -11.32 -3.31 7.34
C HIS A 235 -11.41 -1.83 6.94
N ARG A 236 -10.34 -1.27 6.39
CA ARG A 236 -10.25 0.15 6.01
C ARG A 236 -11.33 0.63 5.03
N LEU A 237 -11.85 -0.25 4.19
CA LEU A 237 -12.83 0.09 3.14
C LEU A 237 -14.30 -0.08 3.56
N GLY A 238 -14.58 -0.72 4.69
CA GLY A 238 -15.97 -1.00 5.06
C GLY A 238 -16.15 -1.85 6.31
N ARG A 239 -17.38 -1.82 6.82
CA ARG A 239 -17.78 -2.46 8.09
C ARG A 239 -18.43 -3.82 7.87
N TRP A 240 -17.81 -4.67 7.05
CA TRP A 240 -18.33 -6.00 6.78
C TRP A 240 -18.07 -6.95 7.94
N TRP A 241 -16.87 -6.86 8.51
CA TRP A 241 -16.41 -7.72 9.60
C TRP A 241 -15.83 -6.89 10.74
N ARG A 242 -15.96 -7.41 11.95
CA ARG A 242 -15.42 -6.81 13.16
C ARG A 242 -14.79 -7.85 14.07
N LEU A 243 -13.48 -7.76 14.26
CA LEU A 243 -12.72 -8.56 15.21
C LEU A 243 -12.71 -7.87 16.57
N LYS A 244 -13.37 -8.45 17.57
CA LYS A 244 -13.51 -7.84 18.91
C LYS A 244 -12.23 -7.97 19.72
N GLU A 245 -11.41 -8.96 19.40
CA GLU A 245 -10.13 -9.27 20.03
C GLU A 245 -9.07 -8.21 19.66
N ALA A 246 -9.24 -7.56 18.51
CA ALA A 246 -8.33 -6.56 18.00
C ALA A 246 -8.48 -5.21 18.72
N LYS A 247 -7.37 -4.49 18.84
CA LYS A 247 -7.34 -3.11 19.34
C LYS A 247 -6.97 -2.18 18.20
N ASN A 248 -7.74 -1.10 18.05
CA ASN A 248 -7.40 -0.02 17.12
C ASN A 248 -6.11 0.66 17.62
N GLY A 249 -5.07 0.68 16.80
CA GLY A 249 -3.80 1.27 17.20
C GLY A 249 -2.69 1.09 16.18
N ILE A 250 -1.56 1.73 16.48
CA ILE A 250 -0.34 1.64 15.69
C ILE A 250 0.63 0.72 16.43
N PHE A 251 1.11 -0.30 15.73
CA PHE A 251 2.07 -1.27 16.25
C PHE A 251 3.43 -1.02 15.62
N ILE A 252 4.45 -0.77 16.43
CA ILE A 252 5.83 -0.58 15.99
C ILE A 252 6.58 -1.90 16.20
N ILE A 253 6.99 -2.52 15.10
CA ILE A 253 7.69 -3.79 15.07
C ILE A 253 9.19 -3.52 14.84
N PRO A 254 10.05 -3.63 15.87
CA PRO A 254 11.48 -3.42 15.70
C PRO A 254 12.12 -4.58 14.92
N LEU A 255 12.88 -4.25 13.88
CA LEU A 255 13.62 -5.17 13.03
C LEU A 255 15.10 -5.10 13.39
N LYS A 256 15.61 -6.18 13.97
CA LYS A 256 17.05 -6.33 14.26
C LYS A 256 17.68 -7.17 13.16
N ARG A 257 18.67 -6.60 12.46
CA ARG A 257 19.52 -7.39 11.56
C ARG A 257 20.36 -8.35 12.41
N LYS A 258 20.40 -9.62 12.03
CA LYS A 258 21.41 -10.53 12.60
C LYS A 258 22.78 -9.99 12.19
N PRO A 259 23.74 -9.83 13.12
CA PRO A 259 25.11 -9.53 12.73
C PRO A 259 25.60 -10.69 11.85
N ASN A 260 26.16 -10.37 10.68
CA ASN A 260 26.76 -11.37 9.81
C ASN A 260 27.88 -12.07 10.60
N SER A 261 27.71 -13.35 10.91
CA SER A 261 28.85 -14.21 11.21
C SER A 261 29.62 -14.40 9.91
N GLU A 262 30.90 -14.04 9.92
CA GLU A 262 31.91 -14.23 8.86
C GLU A 262 32.09 -13.06 7.87
N GLU A 263 32.87 -12.07 8.29
CA GLU A 263 33.94 -11.55 7.41
C GLU A 263 35.24 -12.24 7.85
N PRO A 264 35.97 -12.97 6.98
CA PRO A 264 37.32 -13.41 7.31
C PRO A 264 38.19 -12.17 7.48
N LYS A 265 38.74 -11.99 8.68
CA LYS A 265 39.78 -11.00 8.95
C LYS A 265 40.95 -11.30 8.02
N THR A 266 41.07 -10.57 6.92
CA THR A 266 42.30 -10.53 6.12
C THR A 266 43.37 -9.93 7.03
N THR A 267 44.20 -10.80 7.59
CA THR A 267 45.37 -10.39 8.36
C THR A 267 46.41 -9.96 7.33
N GLN A 268 46.66 -8.65 7.27
CA GLN A 268 47.88 -8.09 6.66
C GLN A 268 48.99 -8.08 7.71
#